data_AF-A0A7S4I8K3-F1
#
_entry.id   AF-A0A7S4I8K3-F1
#
_cell.length_a   1.000
_cell.length_b   1.000
_cell.length_c   1.000
_cell.angle_alpha   90.00
_cell.angle_beta   90.00
_cell.angle_gamma   90.00
#
_symmetry.space_group_name_H-M   'P 1'
#
loop_
_entity.id
_entity.type
_entity.pdbx_description
1 polymer ?
#
loop_
_entity_poly.entity_id
_entity_poly.type
_entity_poly.pdbx_seq_one_letter_code
_entity_poly.pdbx_strand_id
1 'polypeptide(L)'
;VQERLGSEYVVVHHIVLWEMRLTIYARKALWKGGDSSIFGVESGSSATGIAGVLGNKGGLVVKLNLGYTSIVFVSCHLAAHSHKNKERNENCKEILHETREAIGTNQLDICSEFDHVFWMGDLNYRIDLERQQVLGHVSRCEW
;
A
#
# COMPACT_ATOMS: atom_id res chain seq x y z
N VAL A 1 -3.44 -3.67 -19.55
CA VAL A 1 -2.24 -3.05 -18.96
C VAL A 1 -1.11 -2.86 -19.97
N GLN A 2 -0.68 -3.91 -20.69
CA GLN A 2 0.42 -3.77 -21.68
C GLN A 2 0.11 -2.80 -22.84
N GLU A 3 -1.16 -2.68 -23.26
CA GLU A 3 -1.56 -1.65 -24.24
C GLU A 3 -1.29 -0.21 -23.77
N ARG A 4 -1.24 0.01 -22.44
CA ARG A 4 -1.00 1.33 -21.84
C ARG A 4 0.45 1.53 -21.39
N LEU A 5 1.04 0.52 -20.75
CA LEU A 5 2.43 0.59 -20.26
C LEU A 5 3.46 0.29 -21.36
N GLY A 6 3.05 -0.35 -22.46
CA GLY A 6 3.94 -0.83 -23.52
C GLY A 6 4.54 -2.21 -23.24
N SER A 7 5.13 -2.80 -24.28
CA SER A 7 5.75 -4.13 -24.24
C SER A 7 6.98 -4.20 -23.33
N GLU A 8 7.57 -3.06 -23.00
CA GLU A 8 8.81 -2.97 -22.22
C GLU A 8 8.59 -3.11 -20.72
N TYR A 9 7.34 -3.12 -20.25
CA TYR A 9 7.01 -3.33 -18.85
C TYR A 9 6.62 -4.78 -18.58
N VAL A 10 7.08 -5.31 -17.45
CA VAL A 10 6.77 -6.64 -16.94
C VAL A 10 6.25 -6.52 -15.52
N VAL A 11 5.41 -7.48 -15.12
CA VAL A 11 5.04 -7.65 -13.73
C VAL A 11 6.26 -8.17 -12.98
N VAL A 12 6.73 -7.39 -12.01
CA VAL A 12 7.76 -7.81 -11.04
C VAL A 12 7.10 -8.61 -9.93
N HIS A 13 5.99 -8.09 -9.40
CA HIS A 13 5.27 -8.74 -8.30
C HIS A 13 3.78 -8.44 -8.34
N HIS A 14 2.98 -9.37 -7.82
CA HIS A 14 1.54 -9.23 -7.69
C HIS A 14 1.09 -9.94 -6.41
N ILE A 15 0.41 -9.19 -5.54
CA ILE A 15 -0.20 -9.73 -4.32
C ILE A 15 -1.66 -9.29 -4.25
N VAL A 16 -2.52 -10.17 -3.72
CA VAL A 16 -3.95 -9.95 -3.57
C VAL A 16 -4.41 -10.35 -2.18
N LEU A 17 -5.38 -9.62 -1.66
CA LEU A 17 -6.16 -10.01 -0.49
C LEU A 17 -7.61 -9.66 -0.80
N TRP A 18 -8.37 -10.69 -1.16
CA TRP A 18 -9.74 -10.55 -1.67
C TRP A 18 -9.79 -9.59 -2.87
N GLU A 19 -10.45 -8.44 -2.72
CA GLU A 19 -10.60 -7.43 -3.77
C GLU A 19 -9.43 -6.45 -3.84
N MET A 20 -8.61 -6.37 -2.78
CA MET A 20 -7.40 -5.55 -2.79
C MET A 20 -6.32 -6.20 -3.65
N ARG A 21 -5.65 -5.38 -4.45
CA ARG A 21 -4.58 -5.81 -5.36
C ARG A 21 -3.45 -4.80 -5.33
N LEU A 22 -2.21 -5.27 -5.21
CA LEU A 22 -1.01 -4.47 -5.40
C LEU A 22 -0.14 -5.16 -6.45
N THR A 23 0.11 -4.46 -7.56
CA THR A 23 0.93 -4.97 -8.66
C THR A 23 2.08 -4.02 -8.91
N ILE A 24 3.30 -4.53 -8.89
CA ILE A 24 4.51 -3.77 -9.23
C ILE A 24 4.90 -4.11 -10.67
N TYR A 25 4.92 -3.08 -11.52
CA TYR A 25 5.43 -3.17 -12.87
C TYR A 25 6.78 -2.45 -12.96
N ALA A 26 7.72 -3.03 -13.69
CA ALA A 26 9.00 -2.37 -14.00
C ALA A 26 9.40 -2.62 -15.45
N ARG A 27 10.32 -1.80 -15.95
CA ARG A 27 10.92 -2.03 -17.27
C ARG A 27 11.70 -3.36 -17.25
N LYS A 28 11.63 -4.13 -18.33
CA LYS A 28 12.34 -5.41 -18.50
C LYS A 28 13.83 -5.31 -18.16
N ALA A 29 14.47 -4.22 -18.59
CA ALA A 29 15.89 -3.95 -18.35
C ALA A 29 16.27 -3.88 -16.86
N LEU A 30 15.32 -3.57 -15.97
CA LEU A 30 15.56 -3.50 -14.53
C LEU A 30 15.32 -4.84 -13.80
N TRP A 31 14.60 -5.79 -14.42
CA TRP A 31 14.15 -7.04 -13.79
C TRP A 31 14.82 -8.30 -14.36
N LYS A 32 15.18 -8.32 -15.65
CA LYS A 32 15.75 -9.50 -16.32
C LYS A 32 17.05 -9.12 -17.02
N GLY A 33 18.18 -9.62 -16.51
CA GLY A 33 19.53 -9.45 -17.07
C GLY A 33 20.63 -9.80 -16.06
N GLY A 34 21.88 -9.87 -16.52
CA GLY A 34 23.05 -10.03 -15.64
C GLY A 34 23.25 -8.85 -14.66
N ASP A 35 22.72 -7.67 -15.03
CA ASP A 35 22.77 -6.42 -14.26
C ASP A 35 21.39 -6.02 -13.68
N SER A 36 20.55 -7.00 -13.30
CA SER A 36 19.23 -6.69 -12.73
C SER A 36 19.36 -5.75 -11.53
N SER A 37 18.72 -4.59 -11.63
CA SER A 37 18.76 -3.60 -10.55
C SER A 37 17.68 -3.86 -9.51
N ILE A 38 16.62 -4.58 -9.86
CA ILE A 38 15.56 -4.96 -8.91
C ILE A 38 15.84 -6.35 -8.34
N PHE A 39 15.86 -6.45 -7.01
CA PHE A 39 16.05 -7.69 -6.28
C PHE A 39 15.44 -7.60 -4.87
N GLY A 40 15.44 -8.71 -4.12
CA GLY A 40 14.95 -8.74 -2.73
C GLY A 40 13.45 -8.44 -2.62
N VAL A 41 12.67 -8.90 -3.59
CA VAL A 41 11.22 -8.69 -3.62
C VAL A 41 10.55 -9.63 -2.62
N GLU A 42 9.93 -9.05 -1.59
CA GLU A 42 9.20 -9.79 -0.55
C GLU A 42 7.87 -9.09 -0.28
N SER A 43 6.88 -9.83 0.22
CA SER A 43 5.54 -9.27 0.41
C SER A 43 4.78 -9.96 1.52
N GLY A 44 3.94 -9.18 2.21
CA GLY A 44 2.99 -9.67 3.21
C GLY A 44 1.61 -9.08 3.00
N SER A 45 0.62 -9.69 3.64
CA SER A 45 -0.76 -9.19 3.70
C SER A 45 -1.31 -9.30 5.11
N SER A 46 -2.18 -8.38 5.49
CA SER A 46 -2.88 -8.35 6.78
C SER A 46 -4.36 -8.13 6.55
N ALA A 47 -5.21 -8.91 7.25
CA ALA A 47 -6.67 -8.83 7.14
C ALA A 47 -7.26 -8.20 8.41
N THR A 48 -7.65 -6.93 8.35
CA THR A 48 -8.05 -6.14 9.52
C THR A 48 -9.57 -5.95 9.62
N GLY A 49 -10.36 -6.84 9.00
CA GLY A 49 -11.82 -6.77 8.97
C GLY A 49 -12.47 -7.17 10.29
N ILE A 50 -13.75 -7.58 10.23
CA ILE A 50 -14.49 -7.99 11.44
C ILE A 50 -13.72 -9.12 12.15
N ALA A 51 -13.44 -8.90 13.43
CA ALA A 51 -12.64 -9.77 14.30
C ALA A 51 -11.20 -10.07 13.81
N GLY A 52 -10.63 -9.27 12.90
CA GLY A 52 -9.29 -9.51 12.34
C GLY A 52 -9.23 -10.71 11.38
N VAL A 53 -10.38 -11.17 10.86
CA VAL A 53 -10.43 -12.41 10.04
C VAL A 53 -11.08 -12.18 8.67
N LEU A 54 -11.99 -11.21 8.53
CA LEU A 54 -12.58 -10.91 7.21
C LEU A 54 -11.60 -10.10 6.34
N GLY A 55 -11.25 -10.63 5.17
CA GLY A 55 -10.28 -10.02 4.23
C GLY A 55 -10.80 -8.82 3.43
N ASN A 56 -11.96 -8.24 3.76
CA ASN A 56 -12.51 -7.08 3.06
C ASN A 56 -11.90 -5.73 3.52
N LYS A 57 -11.04 -5.76 4.53
CA LYS A 57 -10.24 -4.64 5.05
C LYS A 57 -8.84 -5.14 5.37
N GLY A 58 -7.86 -4.25 5.30
CA GLY A 58 -6.48 -4.57 5.64
C GLY A 58 -5.47 -3.96 4.69
N GLY A 59 -4.35 -4.65 4.52
CA GLY A 59 -3.21 -4.12 3.80
C GLY A 59 -2.39 -5.17 3.06
N LEU A 60 -1.77 -4.72 1.98
CA LEU A 60 -0.81 -5.44 1.16
C LEU A 60 0.50 -4.67 1.20
N VAL A 61 1.60 -5.36 1.49
CA VAL A 61 2.92 -4.75 1.58
C VAL A 61 3.85 -5.48 0.63
N VAL A 62 4.59 -4.73 -0.19
CA VAL A 62 5.63 -5.25 -1.08
C VAL A 62 6.86 -4.40 -0.89
N LYS A 63 7.98 -5.03 -0.52
CA LYS A 63 9.30 -4.38 -0.57
C LYS A 63 10.10 -4.85 -1.77
N LEU A 64 11.08 -4.05 -2.17
CA LEU A 64 12.12 -4.42 -3.11
C LEU A 64 13.34 -3.51 -2.91
N ASN A 65 14.48 -3.94 -3.42
CA ASN A 65 15.63 -3.05 -3.61
C ASN A 65 15.73 -2.68 -5.09
N LEU A 66 16.07 -1.44 -5.37
CA LEU A 66 16.47 -0.93 -6.67
C LEU A 66 17.92 -0.43 -6.57
N GLY A 67 18.88 -1.26 -6.97
CA GLY A 67 20.30 -1.02 -6.72
C GLY A 67 20.56 -0.95 -5.22
N TYR A 68 21.01 0.21 -4.74
CA TYR A 68 21.26 0.46 -3.32
C TYR A 68 20.09 1.12 -2.59
N THR A 69 18.95 1.32 -3.26
CA THR A 69 17.78 2.00 -2.69
C THR A 69 16.71 0.99 -2.31
N SER A 70 16.38 0.95 -1.03
CA SER A 70 15.31 0.15 -0.47
C SER A 70 13.96 0.86 -0.60
N ILE A 71 12.95 0.17 -1.11
CA ILE A 71 11.62 0.74 -1.38
C ILE A 71 10.56 -0.20 -0.83
N VAL A 72 9.58 0.35 -0.12
CA VAL A 72 8.38 -0.38 0.32
C VAL A 72 7.11 0.31 -0.15
N PHE A 73 6.18 -0.50 -0.67
CA PHE A 73 4.85 -0.10 -1.09
C PHE A 73 3.83 -0.74 -0.17
N VAL A 74 3.00 0.08 0.48
CA VAL A 74 1.86 -0.34 1.29
C VAL A 74 0.59 0.10 0.56
N SER A 75 -0.30 -0.84 0.26
CA SER A 75 -1.65 -0.56 -0.26
C SER A 75 -2.68 -1.06 0.74
N CYS A 76 -3.63 -0.21 1.14
CA CYS A 76 -4.60 -0.56 2.18
C CYS A 76 -6.06 -0.24 1.79
N HIS A 77 -6.97 -0.88 2.51
CA HIS A 77 -8.40 -0.53 2.56
C HIS A 77 -8.80 -0.55 4.04
N LEU A 78 -8.81 0.63 4.66
CA LEU A 78 -9.01 0.75 6.11
C LEU A 78 -10.50 0.83 6.47
N ALA A 79 -10.81 0.68 7.77
CA ALA A 79 -12.17 0.75 8.30
C ALA A 79 -12.96 1.94 7.71
N ALA A 80 -14.21 1.69 7.29
CA ALA A 80 -15.09 2.70 6.70
C ALA A 80 -15.92 3.44 7.78
N HIS A 81 -16.64 4.49 7.37
CA HIS A 81 -17.49 5.40 8.19
C HIS A 81 -16.71 6.52 8.89
N SER A 82 -17.36 7.68 9.08
CA SER A 82 -16.72 8.92 9.53
C SER A 82 -16.12 8.84 10.94
N HIS A 83 -16.78 8.15 11.87
CA HIS A 83 -16.37 8.08 13.28
C HIS A 83 -15.25 7.07 13.57
N LYS A 84 -14.70 6.38 12.55
CA LYS A 84 -13.76 5.26 12.70
C LYS A 84 -12.28 5.64 12.61
N ASN A 85 -11.92 6.86 13.01
CA ASN A 85 -10.52 7.33 12.90
C ASN A 85 -9.57 6.53 13.80
N LYS A 86 -10.01 6.13 14.99
CA LYS A 86 -9.19 5.30 15.89
C LYS A 86 -8.94 3.93 15.28
N GLU A 87 -9.98 3.27 14.75
CA GLU A 87 -9.89 1.96 14.13
C GLU A 87 -9.03 2.00 12.86
N ARG A 88 -9.07 3.08 12.07
CA ARG A 88 -8.15 3.27 10.94
C ARG A 88 -6.68 3.33 11.38
N ASN A 89 -6.39 4.08 12.44
CA ASN A 89 -5.04 4.15 13.00
C ASN A 89 -4.59 2.78 13.54
N GLU A 90 -5.50 2.01 14.14
CA GLU A 90 -5.24 0.65 14.62
C GLU A 90 -5.00 -0.31 13.47
N ASN A 91 -5.79 -0.26 12.39
CA ASN A 91 -5.56 -1.04 11.18
C ASN A 91 -4.17 -0.77 10.59
N CYS A 92 -3.71 0.48 10.56
CA CYS A 92 -2.34 0.79 10.10
C CYS A 92 -1.28 0.08 10.96
N LYS A 93 -1.43 0.08 12.28
CA LYS A 93 -0.49 -0.61 13.20
C LYS A 93 -0.53 -2.12 13.02
N GLU A 94 -1.72 -2.69 12.83
CA GLU A 94 -1.94 -4.11 12.61
C GLU A 94 -1.29 -4.57 11.29
N ILE A 95 -1.47 -3.82 10.20
CA ILE A 95 -0.81 -4.09 8.91
C ILE A 95 0.70 -4.16 9.07
N LEU A 96 1.30 -3.18 9.77
CA LEU A 96 2.75 -3.16 10.01
C LEU A 96 3.19 -4.34 10.87
N HIS A 97 2.44 -4.64 11.92
CA HIS A 97 2.76 -5.73 12.84
C HIS A 97 2.70 -7.11 12.18
N GLU A 98 1.64 -7.41 11.44
CA GLU A 98 1.40 -8.73 10.85
C GLU A 98 2.28 -8.98 9.62
N THR A 99 2.66 -7.93 8.88
CA THR A 99 3.49 -8.09 7.67
C THR A 99 4.98 -8.04 7.92
N ARG A 100 5.44 -7.68 9.13
CA ARG A 100 6.85 -7.44 9.43
C ARG A 100 7.76 -8.63 9.10
N GLU A 101 7.37 -9.83 9.52
CA GLU A 101 8.17 -11.04 9.32
C GLU A 101 8.21 -11.40 7.83
N ALA A 102 7.09 -11.20 7.11
CA ALA A 102 6.98 -11.51 5.70
C ALA A 102 7.83 -10.61 4.80
N ILE A 103 8.20 -9.40 5.26
CA ILE A 103 9.09 -8.49 4.52
C ILE A 103 10.48 -8.37 5.14
N GLY A 104 10.80 -9.23 6.11
CA GLY A 104 12.11 -9.29 6.77
C GLY A 104 12.44 -8.08 7.63
N THR A 105 11.43 -7.41 8.20
CA THR A 105 11.61 -6.32 9.17
C THR A 105 11.34 -6.79 10.60
N ASN A 106 12.16 -6.28 11.52
CA ASN A 106 11.99 -6.48 12.95
C ASN A 106 11.36 -5.26 13.65
N GLN A 107 11.18 -4.14 12.95
CA GLN A 107 10.62 -2.92 13.51
C GLN A 107 9.18 -2.68 13.03
N LEU A 108 8.41 -1.97 13.85
CA LEU A 108 7.07 -1.50 13.48
C LEU A 108 7.14 -0.22 12.62
N ASP A 109 8.26 0.50 12.67
CA ASP A 109 8.43 1.76 11.95
C ASP A 109 9.14 1.56 10.60
N ILE A 110 8.35 1.31 9.56
CA ILE A 110 8.87 1.16 8.20
C ILE A 110 9.50 2.46 7.65
N CYS A 111 9.17 3.64 8.21
CA CYS A 111 9.75 4.91 7.76
C CYS A 111 11.24 5.04 8.14
N SER A 112 11.69 4.31 9.16
CA SER A 112 13.08 4.30 9.59
C SER A 112 13.92 3.20 8.92
N GLU A 113 13.28 2.26 8.21
CA GLU A 113 13.96 1.09 7.64
C GLU A 113 14.15 1.11 6.12
N PHE A 114 13.33 1.89 5.40
CA PHE A 114 13.39 1.98 3.95
C PHE A 114 13.72 3.39 3.51
N ASP A 115 14.54 3.53 2.46
CA ASP A 115 14.88 4.84 1.87
C ASP A 115 13.63 5.54 1.32
N HIS A 116 12.70 4.76 0.78
CA HIS A 116 11.42 5.26 0.28
C HIS A 116 10.24 4.39 0.74
N VAL A 117 9.25 5.05 1.33
CA VAL A 117 7.98 4.45 1.75
C VAL A 117 6.84 5.07 0.95
N PHE A 118 6.07 4.24 0.26
CA PHE A 118 4.83 4.64 -0.40
C PHE A 118 3.65 3.99 0.33
N TRP A 119 2.89 4.77 1.09
CA TRP A 119 1.65 4.30 1.72
C TRP A 119 0.43 4.87 0.99
N MET A 120 -0.38 3.99 0.42
CA MET A 120 -1.51 4.36 -0.43
C MET A 120 -2.72 3.42 -0.27
N GLY A 121 -3.79 3.71 -1.01
CA GLY A 121 -5.03 2.92 -1.03
C GLY A 121 -6.24 3.71 -0.56
N ASP A 122 -7.32 3.01 -0.22
CA ASP A 122 -8.49 3.61 0.41
C ASP A 122 -8.26 3.72 1.93
N LEU A 123 -7.57 4.80 2.32
CA LEU A 123 -7.33 5.13 3.74
C LEU A 123 -8.62 5.49 4.47
N ASN A 124 -9.68 5.84 3.73
CA ASN A 124 -11.03 6.02 4.23
C ASN A 124 -11.26 7.17 5.24
N TYR A 125 -10.26 7.98 5.62
CA TYR A 125 -10.45 9.19 6.44
C TYR A 125 -11.42 10.16 5.77
N ARG A 126 -12.18 10.90 6.59
CA ARG A 126 -13.26 11.78 6.13
C ARG A 126 -13.00 13.21 6.58
N ILE A 127 -13.53 14.17 5.81
CA ILE A 127 -13.56 15.58 6.18
C ILE A 127 -14.51 15.74 7.36
N ASP A 128 -14.03 16.42 8.41
CA ASP A 128 -14.79 16.71 9.63
C ASP A 128 -15.53 18.06 9.51
N LEU A 129 -16.45 18.11 8.54
CA LEU A 129 -17.31 19.27 8.27
C LEU A 129 -18.72 18.81 7.93
N GLU A 130 -19.70 19.68 8.13
CA GLU A 130 -21.05 19.41 7.67
C GLU A 130 -21.10 19.35 6.14
N ARG A 131 -21.97 18.50 5.61
CA ARG A 131 -22.13 18.28 4.16
C ARG A 131 -22.32 19.59 3.40
N GLN A 132 -23.11 20.54 3.92
CA GLN A 132 -23.38 21.80 3.24
C GLN A 132 -22.12 22.67 3.11
N GLN A 133 -21.28 22.69 4.15
CA GLN A 133 -20.01 23.42 4.13
C GLN A 133 -19.06 22.82 3.10
N VAL A 134 -18.92 21.48 3.09
CA VAL A 134 -18.10 20.76 2.09
C VAL A 134 -18.56 21.07 0.67
N LEU A 135 -19.87 21.00 0.40
CA LEU A 135 -20.41 21.31 -0.93
C LEU A 135 -20.16 22.76 -1.34
N GLY A 136 -20.25 23.71 -0.39
CA GLY A 136 -19.90 25.10 -0.61
C GLY A 136 -18.44 25.26 -1.06
N HIS A 137 -17.49 24.69 -0.32
CA HIS A 137 -16.06 24.71 -0.65
C HIS A 137 -15.76 24.08 -2.01
N VAL A 138 -16.32 22.90 -2.29
CA VAL A 138 -16.16 22.20 -3.57
C VAL A 138 -16.68 23.06 -4.74
N SER A 139 -17.84 23.70 -4.60
CA SER A 139 -18.42 24.54 -5.66
C SER A 139 -17.55 25.76 -6.02
N ARG A 140 -16.75 26.24 -5.06
CA ARG A 140 -15.85 27.39 -5.23
C ARG A 140 -14.41 27.00 -5.53
N CYS A 141 -14.12 25.70 -5.63
CA CYS A 141 -12.75 25.17 -5.76
C CYS A 141 -11.82 25.61 -4.62
N GLU A 142 -12.36 25.73 -3.40
CA GLU A 142 -11.63 26.02 -2.18
C GLU A 142 -11.35 24.69 -1.44
N TRP A 143 -10.28 23.99 -1.79
CA TRP A 143 -9.97 22.63 -1.29
C TRP A 143 -9.43 22.60 0.14
#